data_AF-A0A6G0EBL6-F1
#
_entry.id   AF-A0A6G0EBL6-F1
#
_cell.length_a   1.000
_cell.length_b   1.000
_cell.length_c   1.000
_cell.angle_alpha   90.00
_cell.angle_beta   90.00
_cell.angle_gamma   90.00
#
_symmetry.space_group_name_H-M   'P 1'
#
loop_
_entity.id
_entity.type
_entity.pdbx_description
1 polymer ?
#
loop_
_entity_poly.entity_id
_entity_poly.type
_entity_poly.pdbx_seq_one_letter_code
_entity_poly.pdbx_strand_id
1 'polypeptide(L)'
;MELRRRSLLGLATAGIGGTLAGCISSNEATQSGEPTESETSESTESTRGNGQTTATLQTTKGDIVVELYSDRAPRTVENFVGLATGSKPWVDPRTGESVDGEPLYEDVLFHRVIDDFMIQTGDPTGTGRGGPGYQFDDEFHEELRHDGPGVVSMANAGPDTNGSQFFITLDAQPHLDGRHAVFGQVIEGMAVVEAIGAVETDDADRPVNDVILESVTIETA
;
A
#
# COMPACT_ATOMS: atom_id res chain seq x y z
N MET A 1 24.89 27.70 -45.96
CA MET A 1 25.49 28.61 -44.97
C MET A 1 25.81 27.76 -43.75
N GLU A 2 27.01 27.19 -43.62
CA GLU A 2 28.22 27.90 -43.16
C GLU A 2 27.88 28.76 -41.91
N LEU A 3 28.54 28.65 -40.76
CA LEU A 3 29.88 28.16 -40.48
C LEU A 3 30.13 28.24 -38.95
N ARG A 4 30.93 27.29 -38.43
CA ARG A 4 32.01 27.48 -37.41
C ARG A 4 31.62 27.86 -35.97
N ARG A 5 32.38 27.50 -34.93
CA ARG A 5 33.45 26.51 -34.60
C ARG A 5 33.92 26.93 -33.17
N ARG A 6 34.60 25.99 -32.49
CA ARG A 6 35.70 26.12 -31.50
C ARG A 6 35.30 25.98 -30.02
N SER A 7 36.07 25.36 -29.13
CA SER A 7 37.15 24.33 -29.11
C SER A 7 37.81 24.41 -27.70
N LEU A 8 38.53 23.33 -27.34
CA LEU A 8 39.56 23.16 -26.29
C LEU A 8 39.11 22.73 -24.89
N LEU A 9 39.83 21.93 -24.09
CA LEU A 9 40.94 20.93 -24.18
C LEU A 9 41.57 20.89 -22.78
N GLY A 10 41.89 19.70 -22.24
CA GLY A 10 42.83 19.49 -21.12
C GLY A 10 42.23 18.61 -20.01
N LEU A 11 42.92 17.64 -19.41
CA LEU A 11 44.32 17.22 -19.47
C LEU A 11 44.39 15.80 -18.85
N ALA A 12 45.19 14.90 -19.43
CA ALA A 12 45.47 13.58 -18.89
C ALA A 12 46.73 13.60 -18.00
N THR A 13 46.77 12.78 -16.96
CA THR A 13 48.03 12.37 -16.31
C THR A 13 47.98 10.88 -15.97
N ALA A 14 48.97 10.15 -16.48
CA ALA A 14 49.30 8.76 -16.18
C ALA A 14 50.41 8.67 -15.13
N GLY A 15 50.41 7.61 -14.32
CA GLY A 15 51.51 7.24 -13.43
C GLY A 15 51.68 5.71 -13.41
N ILE A 16 52.91 5.25 -13.70
CA ILE A 16 53.34 3.87 -13.98
C ILE A 16 54.27 3.38 -12.86
N GLY A 17 54.17 2.08 -12.52
CA GLY A 17 55.27 1.21 -12.04
C GLY A 17 55.61 1.28 -10.54
N GLY A 18 56.01 0.21 -9.85
CA GLY A 18 56.37 -1.15 -10.23
C GLY A 18 56.66 -2.01 -8.98
N THR A 19 56.68 -3.31 -9.21
CA THR A 19 56.85 -4.48 -8.32
C THR A 19 58.04 -4.49 -7.34
N LEU A 20 57.91 -5.25 -6.24
CA LEU A 20 58.96 -6.13 -5.71
C LEU A 20 58.37 -7.30 -4.87
N ALA A 21 58.98 -8.46 -5.02
CA ALA A 21 58.61 -9.77 -4.49
C ALA A 21 59.14 -10.05 -3.08
N GLY A 22 58.56 -11.04 -2.39
CA GLY A 22 59.12 -11.63 -1.16
C GLY A 22 58.29 -12.82 -0.65
N CYS A 23 58.87 -14.02 -0.72
CA CYS A 23 58.32 -15.32 -0.33
C CYS A 23 58.43 -15.60 1.18
N ILE A 24 57.66 -16.59 1.70
CA ILE A 24 57.94 -17.61 2.77
C ILE A 24 56.58 -18.28 3.13
N SER A 25 56.29 -19.55 2.74
CA SER A 25 56.54 -20.84 3.46
C SER A 25 55.90 -20.90 4.87
N SER A 26 55.16 -21.90 5.38
CA SER A 26 54.79 -23.28 5.03
C SER A 26 53.60 -23.74 5.94
N ASN A 27 53.03 -24.91 5.60
CA ASN A 27 52.29 -25.93 6.40
C ASN A 27 50.85 -26.17 5.94
N GLU A 28 50.59 -27.21 5.15
CA GLU A 28 50.40 -28.63 5.53
C GLU A 28 49.05 -28.88 6.23
N ALA A 29 48.10 -29.50 5.52
CA ALA A 29 47.67 -30.89 5.77
C ALA A 29 46.41 -31.25 4.96
N THR A 30 46.52 -32.39 4.28
CA THR A 30 45.51 -33.14 3.54
C THR A 30 44.40 -33.70 4.43
N GLN A 31 43.12 -33.64 4.00
CA GLN A 31 42.26 -34.85 4.04
C GLN A 31 41.04 -34.76 3.11
N SER A 32 40.83 -35.84 2.37
CA SER A 32 39.73 -36.17 1.48
C SER A 32 38.45 -36.53 2.22
N GLY A 33 37.29 -36.19 1.63
CA GLY A 33 36.00 -36.82 1.95
C GLY A 33 34.83 -36.11 1.27
N GLU A 34 34.31 -36.68 0.19
CA GLU A 34 32.88 -36.61 -0.17
C GLU A 34 32.10 -37.55 0.79
N PRO A 35 30.75 -37.51 0.89
CA PRO A 35 29.76 -36.79 0.07
C PRO A 35 28.73 -35.99 0.92
N THR A 36 27.74 -35.32 0.31
CA THR A 36 26.30 -35.41 0.65
C THR A 36 25.48 -34.39 -0.15
N GLU A 37 24.32 -34.88 -0.57
CA GLU A 37 23.24 -34.29 -1.36
C GLU A 37 22.64 -32.99 -0.78
N SER A 38 21.83 -32.34 -1.63
CA SER A 38 20.84 -31.30 -1.29
C SER A 38 21.50 -29.96 -0.95
N GLU A 39 21.15 -28.83 -1.55
CA GLU A 39 19.82 -28.26 -1.49
C GLU A 39 19.45 -27.56 -2.80
N THR A 40 18.35 -28.04 -3.37
CA THR A 40 17.46 -27.29 -4.24
C THR A 40 17.11 -25.99 -3.52
N SER A 41 17.59 -24.85 -4.02
CA SER A 41 17.06 -23.55 -3.60
C SER A 41 15.67 -23.43 -4.20
N GLU A 42 14.71 -23.95 -3.46
CA GLU A 42 13.28 -23.76 -3.63
C GLU A 42 13.02 -22.25 -3.65
N SER A 43 12.75 -21.73 -4.83
CA SER A 43 12.04 -20.48 -5.01
C SER A 43 10.74 -20.62 -4.21
N THR A 44 10.65 -19.92 -3.08
CA THR A 44 9.39 -19.69 -2.37
C THR A 44 8.45 -18.95 -3.30
N GLU A 45 7.71 -19.73 -4.07
CA GLU A 45 6.42 -19.38 -4.61
C GLU A 45 5.52 -19.17 -3.39
N SER A 46 5.28 -17.90 -3.07
CA SER A 46 4.32 -17.46 -2.06
C SER A 46 3.00 -18.18 -2.32
N THR A 47 2.61 -19.05 -1.38
CA THR A 47 1.32 -19.74 -1.35
C THR A 47 0.21 -18.70 -1.27
N ARG A 48 -0.24 -18.17 -2.42
CA ARG A 48 -1.53 -17.48 -2.59
C ARG A 48 -2.66 -18.52 -2.52
N GLY A 49 -2.88 -19.08 -1.34
CA GLY A 49 -3.76 -20.24 -1.19
C GLY A 49 -4.23 -20.45 0.23
N ASN A 50 -4.85 -19.44 0.83
CA ASN A 50 -5.48 -19.55 2.15
C ASN A 50 -7.00 -19.26 2.13
N GLY A 51 -7.70 -19.40 1.01
CA GLY A 51 -9.18 -19.30 1.04
C GLY A 51 -9.72 -17.89 1.33
N GLN A 52 -8.85 -16.89 1.50
CA GLN A 52 -9.21 -15.55 1.95
C GLN A 52 -9.16 -14.56 0.79
N THR A 53 -10.18 -13.72 0.70
CA THR A 53 -10.25 -12.63 -0.28
C THR A 53 -9.20 -11.58 0.06
N THR A 54 -8.44 -11.15 -0.94
CA THR A 54 -7.47 -10.07 -0.83
C THR A 54 -7.82 -8.92 -1.77
N ALA A 55 -7.37 -7.73 -1.42
CA ALA A 55 -7.44 -6.54 -2.25
C ALA A 55 -6.04 -5.97 -2.44
N THR A 56 -5.62 -5.83 -3.69
CA THR A 56 -4.42 -5.06 -4.03
C THR A 56 -4.84 -3.63 -4.32
N LEU A 57 -4.36 -2.68 -3.51
CA LEU A 57 -4.51 -1.24 -3.71
C LEU A 57 -3.30 -0.75 -4.53
N GLN A 58 -3.49 -0.44 -5.80
CA GLN A 58 -2.44 0.13 -6.64
C GLN A 58 -2.36 1.63 -6.40
N THR A 59 -1.21 2.12 -5.96
CA THR A 59 -1.01 3.55 -5.68
C THR A 59 0.18 4.11 -6.43
N THR A 60 0.19 5.43 -6.58
CA THR A 60 1.36 6.19 -7.09
C THR A 60 2.66 6.01 -6.28
N LYS A 61 2.60 5.38 -5.09
CA LYS A 61 3.76 5.06 -4.24
C LYS A 61 4.13 3.58 -4.25
N GLY A 62 3.35 2.73 -4.93
CA GLY A 62 3.49 1.28 -4.97
C GLY A 62 2.22 0.54 -4.54
N ASP A 63 2.30 -0.77 -4.52
CA ASP A 63 1.15 -1.64 -4.23
C ASP A 63 1.05 -1.95 -2.73
N ILE A 64 -0.18 -2.01 -2.23
CA ILE A 64 -0.50 -2.45 -0.86
C ILE A 64 -1.48 -3.62 -0.97
N VAL A 65 -1.14 -4.78 -0.43
CA VAL A 65 -2.01 -5.97 -0.43
C VAL A 65 -2.67 -6.08 0.93
N VAL A 66 -4.00 -6.14 0.93
CA VAL A 66 -4.86 -6.21 2.11
C VAL A 66 -5.58 -7.54 2.14
N GLU A 67 -5.52 -8.24 3.26
CA GLU A 67 -6.43 -9.35 3.58
C GLU A 67 -7.77 -8.79 4.07
N LEU A 68 -8.88 -9.26 3.48
CA LEU A 68 -10.23 -8.81 3.84
C LEU A 68 -10.92 -9.80 4.78
N TYR A 69 -11.56 -9.29 5.82
CA TYR A 69 -12.17 -10.09 6.89
C TYR A 69 -13.64 -10.42 6.62
N SER A 70 -13.93 -11.06 5.48
CA SER A 70 -15.30 -11.35 5.01
C SER A 70 -16.16 -12.10 6.03
N ASP A 71 -15.57 -12.96 6.87
CA ASP A 71 -16.31 -13.74 7.88
C ASP A 71 -16.69 -12.92 9.12
N ARG A 72 -15.92 -11.86 9.42
CA ARG A 72 -16.04 -11.05 10.65
C ARG A 72 -16.71 -9.70 10.41
N ALA A 73 -16.58 -9.15 9.20
CA ALA A 73 -17.19 -7.91 8.75
C ALA A 73 -17.82 -8.05 7.34
N PRO A 74 -18.77 -8.99 7.15
CA PRO A 74 -19.29 -9.34 5.83
C PRO A 74 -19.92 -8.17 5.07
N ARG A 75 -20.70 -7.32 5.73
CA ARG A 75 -21.39 -6.19 5.06
C ARG A 75 -20.40 -5.13 4.63
N THR A 76 -19.40 -4.88 5.47
CA THR A 76 -18.34 -3.90 5.19
C THR A 76 -17.46 -4.36 4.04
N VAL A 77 -17.05 -5.63 4.05
CA VAL A 77 -16.24 -6.22 2.98
C VAL A 77 -17.04 -6.31 1.67
N GLU A 78 -18.31 -6.73 1.70
CA GLU A 78 -19.18 -6.75 0.52
C GLU A 78 -19.32 -5.35 -0.09
N ASN A 79 -19.48 -4.32 0.76
CA ASN A 79 -19.53 -2.93 0.30
C ASN A 79 -18.22 -2.51 -0.38
N PHE A 80 -17.08 -2.76 0.27
CA PHE A 80 -15.77 -2.40 -0.27
C PHE A 80 -15.49 -3.12 -1.60
N VAL A 81 -15.69 -4.44 -1.67
CA VAL A 81 -15.50 -5.25 -2.89
C VAL A 81 -16.46 -4.80 -3.99
N GLY A 82 -17.72 -4.52 -3.66
CA GLY A 82 -18.71 -4.04 -4.60
C GLY A 82 -18.33 -2.72 -5.26
N LEU A 83 -17.85 -1.76 -4.45
CA LEU A 83 -17.37 -0.46 -4.91
C LEU A 83 -16.04 -0.56 -5.69
N ALA A 84 -15.13 -1.44 -5.26
CA ALA A 84 -13.86 -1.68 -5.93
C ALA A 84 -14.03 -2.33 -7.31
N THR A 85 -15.00 -3.22 -7.47
CA THR A 85 -15.25 -3.95 -8.72
C THR A 85 -16.25 -3.27 -9.65
N GLY A 86 -16.94 -2.22 -9.18
CA GLY A 86 -18.04 -1.58 -9.90
C GLY A 86 -19.35 -2.39 -9.92
N SER A 87 -19.42 -3.50 -9.18
CA SER A 87 -20.64 -4.33 -9.09
C SER A 87 -21.71 -3.75 -8.16
N LYS A 88 -21.33 -2.79 -7.30
CA LYS A 88 -22.26 -2.03 -6.45
C LYS A 88 -22.45 -0.62 -7.02
N PRO A 89 -23.68 -0.23 -7.38
CA PRO A 89 -23.94 1.11 -7.89
C PRO A 89 -23.71 2.16 -6.80
N TRP A 90 -23.28 3.34 -7.22
CA TRP A 90 -23.05 4.49 -6.36
C TRP A 90 -23.53 5.78 -7.05
N VAL A 91 -23.55 6.90 -6.33
CA VAL A 91 -23.89 8.21 -6.89
C VAL A 91 -22.64 9.06 -6.88
N ASP A 92 -22.24 9.61 -8.04
CA ASP A 92 -21.12 10.55 -8.08
C ASP A 92 -21.52 11.86 -7.39
N PRO A 93 -20.94 12.21 -6.24
CA PRO A 93 -21.27 13.44 -5.53
C PRO A 93 -20.94 14.72 -6.32
N ARG A 94 -20.14 14.65 -7.40
CA ARG A 94 -19.85 15.78 -8.28
C ARG A 94 -20.99 16.11 -9.23
N THR A 95 -21.64 15.08 -9.78
CA THR A 95 -22.67 15.22 -10.82
C THR A 95 -24.07 14.96 -10.30
N GLY A 96 -24.20 14.19 -9.22
CA GLY A 96 -25.46 13.68 -8.69
C GLY A 96 -26.02 12.51 -9.49
N GLU A 97 -25.27 11.96 -10.45
CA GLU A 97 -25.70 10.87 -11.32
C GLU A 97 -25.39 9.51 -10.70
N SER A 98 -26.26 8.53 -10.95
CA SER A 98 -25.99 7.14 -10.59
C SER A 98 -24.98 6.52 -11.55
N VAL A 99 -23.95 5.91 -10.98
CA VAL A 99 -22.90 5.15 -11.65
C VAL A 99 -23.14 3.66 -11.39
N ASP A 100 -23.15 2.85 -12.45
CA ASP A 100 -23.39 1.40 -12.40
C ASP A 100 -22.41 0.71 -13.37
N GLY A 101 -21.69 -0.30 -12.89
CA GLY A 101 -20.67 -1.02 -13.66
C GLY A 101 -19.29 -0.38 -13.70
N GLU A 102 -19.05 0.72 -12.96
CA GLU A 102 -17.75 1.40 -12.87
C GLU A 102 -17.23 1.44 -11.43
N PRO A 103 -15.95 1.10 -11.19
CA PRO A 103 -15.31 1.19 -9.87
C PRO A 103 -15.37 2.60 -9.27
N LEU A 104 -15.62 2.69 -7.97
CA LEU A 104 -15.51 3.96 -7.24
C LEU A 104 -14.05 4.32 -6.95
N TYR A 105 -13.20 3.31 -6.68
CA TYR A 105 -11.81 3.49 -6.27
C TYR A 105 -10.84 3.57 -7.46
N GLU A 106 -11.18 4.35 -8.48
CA GLU A 106 -10.30 4.67 -9.61
C GLU A 106 -9.90 6.15 -9.53
N ASP A 107 -8.59 6.41 -9.56
CA ASP A 107 -7.99 7.75 -9.42
C ASP A 107 -8.48 8.55 -8.18
N VAL A 108 -8.56 7.88 -7.02
CA VAL A 108 -9.01 8.49 -5.76
C VAL A 108 -7.84 9.01 -4.93
N LEU A 109 -7.97 10.21 -4.37
CA LEU A 109 -6.92 10.81 -3.54
C LEU A 109 -6.89 10.24 -2.12
N PHE A 110 -5.68 9.98 -1.62
CA PHE A 110 -5.40 10.02 -0.20
C PHE A 110 -5.48 11.47 0.27
N HIS A 111 -6.68 11.87 0.71
CA HIS A 111 -7.02 13.26 0.97
C HIS A 111 -6.68 13.70 2.40
N ARG A 112 -6.27 12.76 3.26
CA ARG A 112 -5.82 13.04 4.62
C ARG A 112 -4.73 12.06 5.05
N VAL A 113 -3.61 12.58 5.52
CA VAL A 113 -2.46 11.82 6.01
C VAL A 113 -2.00 12.45 7.32
N ILE A 114 -1.96 11.67 8.39
CA ILE A 114 -1.51 12.14 9.70
C ILE A 114 -0.47 11.15 10.21
N ASP A 115 0.75 11.65 10.38
CA ASP A 115 1.89 10.89 10.91
C ASP A 115 1.55 10.28 12.27
N ASP A 116 2.07 9.07 12.54
CA ASP A 116 1.77 8.24 13.72
C ASP A 116 0.26 7.95 13.96
N PHE A 117 -0.61 8.23 12.98
CA PHE A 117 -2.04 8.00 13.10
C PHE A 117 -2.57 7.12 11.97
N MET A 118 -2.79 7.67 10.77
CA MET A 118 -3.40 6.96 9.65
C MET A 118 -3.28 7.70 8.32
N ILE A 119 -3.51 6.95 7.23
CA ILE A 119 -3.71 7.47 5.87
C ILE A 119 -5.16 7.19 5.44
N GLN A 120 -5.89 8.20 4.98
CA GLN A 120 -7.32 8.12 4.64
C GLN A 120 -7.56 8.38 3.16
N THR A 121 -8.43 7.55 2.56
CA THR A 121 -8.80 7.60 1.14
C THR A 121 -10.27 7.18 0.94
N GLY A 122 -10.70 6.97 -0.31
CA GLY A 122 -12.02 6.45 -0.65
C GLY A 122 -13.13 7.50 -0.80
N ASP A 123 -12.79 8.79 -0.78
CA ASP A 123 -13.70 9.86 -1.19
C ASP A 123 -13.51 10.13 -2.67
N PRO A 124 -14.49 9.83 -3.55
CA PRO A 124 -14.33 10.06 -4.97
C PRO A 124 -14.00 11.52 -5.26
N THR A 125 -14.48 12.51 -4.48
CA THR A 125 -14.19 13.94 -4.65
C THR A 125 -12.81 14.38 -4.16
N GLY A 126 -12.16 13.60 -3.31
CA GLY A 126 -10.92 13.96 -2.64
C GLY A 126 -11.04 15.13 -1.66
N THR A 127 -12.23 15.41 -1.13
CA THR A 127 -12.48 16.53 -0.20
C THR A 127 -12.61 16.10 1.26
N GLY A 128 -12.72 14.80 1.53
CA GLY A 128 -13.08 14.19 2.80
C GLY A 128 -14.57 14.24 3.12
N ARG A 129 -15.41 14.75 2.21
CA ARG A 129 -16.86 14.97 2.44
C ARG A 129 -17.75 14.16 1.50
N GLY A 130 -17.19 13.58 0.44
CA GLY A 130 -17.93 12.74 -0.49
C GLY A 130 -18.10 11.31 0.01
N GLY A 131 -18.73 10.50 -0.83
CA GLY A 131 -19.04 9.10 -0.56
C GLY A 131 -19.84 8.51 -1.70
N PRO A 132 -20.40 7.30 -1.54
CA PRO A 132 -21.06 6.57 -2.61
C PRO A 132 -22.54 6.95 -2.80
N GLY A 133 -23.01 8.01 -2.14
CA GLY A 133 -24.42 8.43 -2.16
C GLY A 133 -25.34 7.72 -1.17
N TYR A 134 -24.79 6.86 -0.31
CA TYR A 134 -25.52 6.16 0.74
C TYR A 134 -24.66 5.98 2.00
N GLN A 135 -25.31 5.57 3.08
CA GLN A 135 -24.69 5.22 4.36
C GLN A 135 -25.14 3.82 4.79
N PHE A 136 -24.33 3.13 5.58
CA PHE A 136 -24.68 1.85 6.21
C PHE A 136 -24.12 1.72 7.63
N ASP A 137 -24.77 0.84 8.40
CA ASP A 137 -24.51 0.60 9.81
C ASP A 137 -23.07 0.15 10.09
N ASP A 138 -22.59 0.43 11.31
CA ASP A 138 -21.32 -0.10 11.78
C ASP A 138 -21.36 -1.64 11.93
N GLU A 139 -20.19 -2.27 11.79
CA GLU A 139 -20.02 -3.71 11.93
C GLU A 139 -18.75 -4.00 12.74
N PHE A 140 -18.94 -4.21 14.05
CA PHE A 140 -17.84 -4.46 14.98
C PHE A 140 -17.73 -5.95 15.32
N HIS A 141 -16.49 -6.43 15.44
CA HIS A 141 -16.18 -7.77 15.90
C HIS A 141 -15.26 -7.70 17.14
N GLU A 142 -15.36 -8.67 18.05
CA GLU A 142 -14.63 -8.63 19.33
C GLU A 142 -13.11 -8.72 19.16
N GLU A 143 -12.67 -9.45 18.14
CA GLU A 143 -11.25 -9.66 17.81
C GLU A 143 -10.67 -8.60 16.86
N LEU A 144 -11.52 -7.76 16.26
CA LEU A 144 -11.07 -6.74 15.33
C LEU A 144 -10.87 -5.44 16.09
N ARG A 145 -9.60 -5.03 16.21
CA ARG A 145 -9.11 -3.92 17.05
C ARG A 145 -8.05 -3.13 16.30
N HIS A 146 -7.88 -1.86 16.66
CA HIS A 146 -6.82 -1.00 16.13
C HIS A 146 -5.52 -1.15 16.95
N ASP A 147 -5.03 -2.38 17.10
CA ASP A 147 -3.91 -2.69 18.01
C ASP A 147 -2.52 -2.42 17.41
N GLY A 148 -2.43 -1.96 16.16
CA GLY A 148 -1.16 -1.70 15.51
C GLY A 148 -1.28 -1.08 14.11
N PRO A 149 -0.15 -0.96 13.40
CA PRO A 149 -0.12 -0.45 12.04
C PRO A 149 -0.72 -1.44 11.02
N GLY A 150 -1.17 -0.92 9.88
CA GLY A 150 -1.70 -1.69 8.77
C GLY A 150 -3.15 -2.17 8.93
N VAL A 151 -3.84 -1.77 10.01
CA VAL A 151 -5.26 -2.09 10.20
C VAL A 151 -6.08 -1.25 9.23
N VAL A 152 -6.95 -1.90 8.45
CA VAL A 152 -7.83 -1.23 7.48
C VAL A 152 -9.23 -1.12 8.06
N SER A 153 -9.75 0.10 8.12
CA SER A 153 -10.98 0.43 8.86
C SER A 153 -11.79 1.53 8.19
N MET A 154 -13.11 1.49 8.34
CA MET A 154 -14.01 2.47 7.73
C MET A 154 -13.91 3.85 8.42
N ALA A 155 -13.80 4.89 7.60
CA ALA A 155 -14.01 6.26 8.07
C ALA A 155 -15.51 6.57 8.10
N ASN A 156 -15.96 7.27 9.13
CA ASN A 156 -17.35 7.67 9.31
C ASN A 156 -17.46 9.05 9.99
N ALA A 157 -18.66 9.63 9.98
CA ALA A 157 -18.97 10.92 10.60
C ALA A 157 -19.77 10.76 11.91
N GLY A 158 -19.65 9.60 12.56
CA GLY A 158 -20.47 9.16 13.69
C GLY A 158 -21.07 7.77 13.45
N PRO A 159 -21.79 7.23 14.45
CA PRO A 159 -22.36 5.89 14.37
C PRO A 159 -23.21 5.69 13.12
N ASP A 160 -23.06 4.53 12.47
CA ASP A 160 -23.86 4.07 11.34
C ASP A 160 -23.82 5.00 10.10
N THR A 161 -22.68 5.66 9.89
CA THR A 161 -22.47 6.58 8.74
C THR A 161 -21.36 6.11 7.79
N ASN A 162 -21.10 4.81 7.73
CA ASN A 162 -20.10 4.25 6.82
C ASN A 162 -20.53 4.45 5.36
N GLY A 163 -19.56 4.71 4.49
CA GLY A 163 -19.79 4.92 3.06
C GLY A 163 -18.73 4.22 2.21
N SER A 164 -17.85 4.99 1.59
CA SER A 164 -16.74 4.48 0.77
C SER A 164 -15.37 4.87 1.34
N GLN A 165 -15.32 5.80 2.29
CA GLN A 165 -14.06 6.24 2.86
C GLN A 165 -13.52 5.22 3.86
N PHE A 166 -12.22 4.95 3.78
CA PHE A 166 -11.51 4.07 4.70
C PHE A 166 -10.12 4.62 4.99
N PHE A 167 -9.50 4.11 6.04
CA PHE A 167 -8.14 4.46 6.41
C PHE A 167 -7.31 3.22 6.73
N ILE A 168 -5.98 3.39 6.67
CA ILE A 168 -4.99 2.41 7.10
C ILE A 168 -4.20 3.02 8.25
N THR A 169 -4.10 2.33 9.39
CA THR A 169 -3.37 2.83 10.56
C THR A 169 -1.86 2.83 10.35
N LEU A 170 -1.17 3.83 10.92
CA LEU A 170 0.29 3.93 10.98
C LEU A 170 0.86 3.52 12.34
N ASP A 171 0.02 3.49 13.38
CA ASP A 171 0.33 2.99 14.73
C ASP A 171 -0.97 2.49 15.40
N ALA A 172 -0.89 1.92 16.60
CA ALA A 172 -2.04 1.48 17.38
C ALA A 172 -2.97 2.65 17.76
N GLN A 173 -4.26 2.52 17.44
CA GLN A 173 -5.30 3.52 17.68
C GLN A 173 -6.49 2.98 18.50
N PRO A 174 -6.28 2.45 19.72
CA PRO A 174 -7.33 1.78 20.50
C PRO A 174 -8.52 2.69 20.85
N HIS A 175 -8.36 4.02 20.76
CA HIS A 175 -9.45 4.97 20.96
C HIS A 175 -10.51 4.95 19.83
N LEU A 176 -10.20 4.32 18.69
CA LEU A 176 -11.10 4.11 17.55
C LEU A 176 -11.91 2.81 17.67
N ASP A 177 -11.59 1.94 18.62
CA ASP A 177 -12.30 0.67 18.82
C ASP A 177 -13.78 0.90 19.19
N GLY A 178 -14.66 0.16 18.51
CA GLY A 178 -16.11 0.31 18.66
C GLY A 178 -16.67 1.62 18.11
N ARG A 179 -15.87 2.36 17.33
CA ARG A 179 -16.27 3.59 16.62
C ARG A 179 -16.05 3.49 15.11
N HIS A 180 -15.03 2.74 14.69
CA HIS A 180 -14.70 2.51 13.29
C HIS A 180 -14.63 1.01 13.01
N ALA A 181 -15.31 0.56 11.94
CA ALA A 181 -15.41 -0.85 11.59
C ALA A 181 -14.14 -1.31 10.87
N VAL A 182 -13.34 -2.13 11.56
CA VAL A 182 -12.17 -2.81 10.98
C VAL A 182 -12.67 -3.92 10.04
N PHE A 183 -12.13 -3.96 8.82
CA PHE A 183 -12.55 -4.94 7.81
C PHE A 183 -11.39 -5.58 7.04
N GLY A 184 -10.14 -5.23 7.35
CA GLY A 184 -8.98 -5.89 6.78
C GLY A 184 -7.66 -5.52 7.46
N GLN A 185 -6.58 -6.09 6.95
CA GLN A 185 -5.21 -5.84 7.40
C GLN A 185 -4.25 -5.90 6.23
N VAL A 186 -3.28 -4.99 6.21
CA VAL A 186 -2.19 -5.03 5.24
C VAL A 186 -1.30 -6.25 5.50
N ILE A 187 -1.14 -7.09 4.48
CA ILE A 187 -0.28 -8.29 4.50
C ILE A 187 0.98 -8.12 3.66
N GLU A 188 0.97 -7.23 2.66
CA GLU A 188 2.15 -6.83 1.88
C GLU A 188 2.09 -5.33 1.59
N GLY A 189 3.25 -4.66 1.48
CA GLY A 189 3.30 -3.23 1.13
C GLY A 189 3.20 -2.27 2.33
N MET A 190 3.46 -2.72 3.56
CA MET A 190 3.54 -1.80 4.72
C MET A 190 4.56 -0.67 4.54
N ALA A 191 5.68 -0.92 3.87
CA ALA A 191 6.64 0.13 3.53
C ALA A 191 6.05 1.22 2.60
N VAL A 192 5.07 0.87 1.76
CA VAL A 192 4.33 1.83 0.93
C VAL A 192 3.37 2.65 1.79
N VAL A 193 2.66 2.01 2.73
CA VAL A 193 1.79 2.68 3.70
C VAL A 193 2.58 3.71 4.50
N GLU A 194 3.74 3.33 5.04
CA GLU A 194 4.65 4.22 5.77
C GLU A 194 5.18 5.36 4.87
N ALA A 195 5.53 5.06 3.61
CA ALA A 195 5.98 6.08 2.66
C ALA A 195 4.88 7.09 2.29
N ILE A 196 3.62 6.67 2.27
CA ILE A 196 2.47 7.58 2.14
C ILE A 196 2.31 8.37 3.45
N GLY A 197 2.43 7.74 4.61
CA GLY A 197 2.34 8.37 5.93
C GLY A 197 3.36 9.50 6.15
N ALA A 198 4.53 9.39 5.53
CA ALA A 198 5.64 10.34 5.66
C ALA A 198 5.66 11.47 4.61
N VAL A 199 4.64 11.61 3.77
CA VAL A 199 4.59 12.71 2.79
C VAL A 199 4.35 14.06 3.47
N GLU A 200 4.85 15.13 2.86
CA GLU A 200 4.56 16.49 3.32
C GLU A 200 3.08 16.82 3.17
N THR A 201 2.45 17.33 4.24
CA THR A 201 1.04 17.74 4.27
C THR A 201 0.88 19.22 4.57
N ASP A 202 -0.26 19.79 4.18
CA ASP A 202 -0.68 21.13 4.56
C ASP A 202 -1.32 21.18 5.97
N ASP A 203 -1.79 22.36 6.39
CA ASP A 203 -2.44 22.58 7.69
C ASP A 203 -3.77 21.82 7.88
N ALA A 204 -4.31 21.22 6.81
CA ALA A 204 -5.52 20.40 6.83
C ALA A 204 -5.22 18.89 6.73
N ASP A 205 -3.95 18.50 6.98
CA ASP A 205 -3.45 17.13 6.86
C ASP A 205 -3.52 16.57 5.42
N ARG A 206 -3.67 17.43 4.39
CA ARG A 206 -3.74 16.99 2.99
C ARG A 206 -2.33 16.93 2.40
N PRO A 207 -1.93 15.86 1.68
CA PRO A 207 -0.66 15.81 0.97
C PRO A 207 -0.46 17.02 0.04
N VAL A 208 0.71 17.67 0.11
CA VAL A 208 1.08 18.81 -0.76
C VAL A 208 1.23 18.36 -2.21
N ASN A 209 1.79 17.16 -2.40
CA ASN A 209 1.81 16.48 -3.68
C ASN A 209 0.82 15.32 -3.62
N ASP A 210 -0.09 15.26 -4.59
CA ASP A 210 -1.14 14.25 -4.61
C ASP A 210 -0.57 12.83 -4.54
N VAL A 211 -1.17 12.02 -3.67
CA VAL A 211 -1.00 10.58 -3.62
C VAL A 211 -2.32 9.96 -4.04
N ILE A 212 -2.28 9.16 -5.10
CA ILE A 212 -3.46 8.61 -5.74
C ILE A 212 -3.52 7.10 -5.52
N LEU A 213 -4.69 6.61 -5.12
CA LEU A 213 -5.15 5.23 -5.29
C LEU A 213 -5.65 5.11 -6.73
N GLU A 214 -4.83 4.50 -7.58
CA GLU A 214 -5.06 4.41 -9.02
C GLU A 214 -6.17 3.39 -9.32
N SER A 215 -6.13 2.23 -8.66
CA SER A 215 -7.16 1.19 -8.78
C SER A 215 -7.14 0.23 -7.59
N VAL A 216 -8.16 -0.63 -7.51
CA VAL A 216 -8.24 -1.74 -6.55
C VAL A 216 -8.56 -3.02 -7.28
N THR A 217 -7.70 -4.03 -7.14
CA THR A 217 -7.91 -5.37 -7.69
C THR A 217 -8.31 -6.34 -6.59
N ILE A 218 -9.42 -7.06 -6.77
CA ILE A 218 -9.89 -8.08 -5.82
C ILE A 218 -9.48 -9.48 -6.31
N GLU A 219 -8.79 -10.23 -5.46
CA GLU A 219 -8.47 -11.63 -5.68
C GLU A 219 -9.24 -12.46 -4.65
N THR A 220 -10.26 -13.19 -5.11
CA THR A 220 -10.99 -14.18 -4.31
C THR A 220 -10.26 -15.52 -4.37
N ALA A 221 -10.22 -16.24 -3.26
CA ALA A 221 -9.66 -17.58 -3.21
C ALA A 221 -10.56 -18.65 -3.83
#